data_AF-A0A7S2AET7-F1
#
_entry.id   AF-A0A7S2AET7-F1
#
_cell.length_a   1.000
_cell.length_b   1.000
_cell.length_c   1.000
_cell.angle_alpha   90.00
_cell.angle_beta   90.00
_cell.angle_gamma   90.00
#
_symmetry.space_group_name_H-M   'P 1'
#
loop_
_entity.id
_entity.type
_entity.pdbx_description
1 polymer ?
#
loop_
_entity_poly.entity_id
_entity_poly.type
_entity_poly.pdbx_seq_one_letter_code
_entity_poly.pdbx_strand_id
1 'polypeptide(L)'
;KARENPEKYYRLTENSTFEEVQKFVHKQSGYHCDHMPCHCHTAVKGEKCYESVSWVLSDGIKLHKDRFSMLSSDSSREEVQKSLHASRQHHCLLPCTASWAQLGALAPSAPTSSTSFESPWRRLATTSRPRRA
;
A
#
# COMPACT_ATOMS: atom_id res chain seq x y z
N LYS A 1 1.52 -0.57 -21.39
CA LYS A 1 2.21 -1.88 -21.32
C LYS A 1 1.28 -3.07 -21.57
N ALA A 2 0.27 -3.34 -20.72
CA ALA A 2 -0.64 -4.47 -20.97
C ALA A 2 -1.45 -4.30 -22.28
N ARG A 3 -2.05 -3.12 -22.48
CA ARG A 3 -2.76 -2.75 -23.72
C ARG A 3 -1.89 -2.72 -24.99
N GLU A 4 -0.57 -2.59 -24.82
CA GLU A 4 0.40 -2.49 -25.92
C GLU A 4 1.04 -3.84 -26.25
N ASN A 5 0.85 -4.86 -25.39
CA ASN A 5 1.41 -6.20 -25.58
C ASN A 5 0.46 -7.27 -25.02
N PRO A 6 -0.73 -7.46 -25.61
CA PRO A 6 -1.75 -8.36 -25.08
C PRO A 6 -1.30 -9.83 -25.02
N GLU A 7 -0.48 -10.28 -25.98
CA GLU A 7 0.12 -11.63 -25.99
C GLU A 7 0.96 -11.89 -24.72
N LYS A 8 1.76 -10.92 -24.28
CA LYS A 8 2.59 -11.03 -23.06
C LYS A 8 1.78 -10.99 -21.77
N TYR A 9 0.58 -10.42 -21.80
CA TYR A 9 -0.31 -10.22 -20.65
C TYR A 9 -1.66 -10.93 -20.83
N TYR A 10 -1.70 -12.03 -21.59
CA TYR A 10 -2.93 -12.70 -22.04
C TYR A 10 -3.88 -13.17 -20.91
N ARG A 11 -3.41 -13.20 -19.65
CA ARG A 11 -4.22 -13.55 -18.47
C ARG A 11 -4.74 -12.32 -17.70
N LEU A 12 -4.46 -11.12 -18.18
CA LEU A 12 -4.95 -9.86 -17.64
C LEU A 12 -5.88 -9.20 -18.66
N THR A 13 -6.96 -8.62 -18.16
CA THR A 13 -7.92 -7.85 -18.96
C THR A 13 -7.93 -6.40 -18.49
N GLU A 14 -8.66 -5.54 -19.20
CA GLU A 14 -8.86 -4.14 -18.76
C GLU A 14 -9.59 -4.06 -17.40
N ASN A 15 -10.30 -5.12 -17.01
CA ASN A 15 -11.05 -5.20 -15.75
C ASN A 15 -10.30 -5.95 -14.64
N SER A 16 -9.05 -6.39 -14.88
CA SER A 16 -8.28 -7.09 -13.86
C SER A 16 -7.96 -6.18 -12.68
N THR A 17 -8.05 -6.73 -11.46
CA THR A 17 -7.73 -5.95 -10.25
C THR A 17 -6.24 -5.70 -10.14
N PHE A 18 -5.86 -4.74 -9.31
CA PHE A 18 -4.46 -4.45 -9.05
C PHE A 18 -3.72 -5.68 -8.47
N GLU A 19 -4.36 -6.42 -7.57
CA GLU A 19 -3.78 -7.64 -6.99
C GLU A 19 -3.57 -8.73 -8.05
N GLU A 20 -4.51 -8.88 -8.99
CA GLU A 20 -4.38 -9.83 -10.11
C GLU A 20 -3.19 -9.48 -11.00
N VAL A 21 -3.02 -8.19 -11.31
CA VAL A 21 -1.88 -7.69 -12.07
C VAL A 21 -0.57 -7.93 -11.31
N GLN A 22 -0.49 -7.58 -10.03
CA GLN A 22 0.70 -7.83 -9.20
C GLN A 22 1.04 -9.33 -9.14
N LYS A 23 0.04 -10.19 -8.95
CA LYS A 23 0.21 -11.65 -8.90
C LYS A 23 0.67 -12.23 -10.24
N PHE A 24 0.21 -11.67 -11.36
CA PHE A 24 0.65 -12.07 -12.69
C PHE A 24 2.10 -11.66 -12.94
N VAL A 25 2.44 -10.40 -12.68
CA VAL A 25 3.80 -9.86 -12.92
C VAL A 25 4.82 -10.52 -12.00
N HIS A 26 4.48 -10.83 -10.74
CA HIS A 26 5.32 -11.60 -9.83
C HIS A 26 5.78 -12.94 -10.41
N LYS A 27 4.94 -13.59 -11.23
CA LYS A 27 5.25 -14.90 -11.85
C LYS A 27 6.01 -14.78 -13.17
N GLN A 28 6.16 -13.57 -13.70
CA GLN A 28 6.76 -13.36 -15.01
C GLN A 28 8.27 -13.12 -14.88
N SER A 29 9.07 -13.95 -15.55
CA SER A 29 10.53 -13.81 -15.61
C SER A 29 10.90 -12.46 -16.26
N GLY A 30 11.79 -11.69 -15.63
CA GLY A 30 12.28 -10.41 -16.15
C GLY A 30 11.71 -9.15 -15.47
N TYR A 31 10.84 -9.31 -14.47
CA TYR A 31 10.48 -8.24 -13.54
C TYR A 31 10.96 -8.61 -12.14
N HIS A 32 11.64 -7.69 -11.47
CA HIS A 32 12.08 -7.85 -10.07
C HIS A 32 10.92 -7.57 -9.12
N CYS A 33 9.92 -8.44 -9.16
CA CYS A 33 8.82 -8.45 -8.20
C CYS A 33 9.00 -9.69 -7.33
N ASP A 34 10.05 -9.73 -6.51
CA ASP A 34 10.44 -10.92 -5.74
C ASP A 34 9.43 -11.29 -4.64
N HIS A 35 8.53 -10.35 -4.29
CA HIS A 35 7.49 -10.54 -3.31
C HIS A 35 6.11 -10.72 -3.96
N MET A 36 5.41 -11.78 -3.53
CA MET A 36 4.00 -11.98 -3.83
C MET A 36 3.19 -10.83 -3.20
N PRO A 37 2.13 -10.31 -3.85
CA PRO A 37 1.24 -9.34 -3.23
C PRO A 37 0.70 -9.86 -1.89
N CYS A 38 0.88 -9.05 -0.86
CA CYS A 38 0.40 -9.33 0.48
C CYS A 38 -1.13 -9.33 0.49
N HIS A 39 -1.75 -10.42 0.97
CA HIS A 39 -3.19 -10.40 1.24
C HIS A 39 -3.44 -9.60 2.52
N CYS A 40 -4.34 -8.63 2.44
CA CYS A 40 -4.79 -7.84 3.58
C CYS A 40 -6.29 -8.05 3.79
N HIS A 41 -6.74 -7.77 5.00
CA HIS A 41 -8.16 -7.66 5.31
C HIS A 41 -8.31 -6.77 6.54
N THR A 42 -8.99 -5.63 6.41
CA THR A 42 -9.32 -4.81 7.59
C THR A 42 -10.51 -5.43 8.30
N ALA A 43 -10.34 -5.73 9.59
CA ALA A 43 -11.36 -6.46 10.34
C ALA A 43 -12.67 -5.68 10.44
N VAL A 44 -13.78 -6.35 10.22
CA VAL A 44 -15.13 -5.75 10.27
C VAL A 44 -15.98 -6.36 11.39
N LYS A 45 -17.02 -5.62 11.81
CA LYS A 45 -17.89 -6.04 12.92
C LYS A 45 -18.51 -7.42 12.64
N GLY A 46 -18.43 -8.31 13.64
CA GLY A 46 -18.86 -9.72 13.53
C GLY A 46 -17.70 -10.69 13.32
N GLU A 47 -16.49 -10.20 13.05
CA GLU A 47 -15.30 -11.04 12.95
C GLU A 47 -14.57 -11.17 14.29
N LYS A 48 -13.96 -12.33 14.54
CA LYS A 48 -13.13 -12.57 15.74
C LYS A 48 -11.98 -11.58 15.88
N CYS A 49 -11.36 -11.21 14.75
CA CYS A 49 -10.30 -10.20 14.77
C CYS A 49 -10.85 -8.83 15.19
N TYR A 50 -12.05 -8.44 14.73
CA TYR A 50 -12.67 -7.17 15.11
C TYR A 50 -13.00 -7.12 16.61
N GLU A 51 -13.51 -8.21 17.17
CA GLU A 51 -13.76 -8.32 18.62
C GLU A 51 -12.47 -8.20 19.42
N SER A 52 -11.40 -8.87 18.96
CA SER A 52 -10.09 -8.81 19.61
C SER A 52 -9.49 -7.40 19.55
N VAL A 53 -9.58 -6.72 18.41
CA VAL A 53 -9.16 -5.31 18.27
C VAL A 53 -9.96 -4.41 19.22
N SER A 54 -11.27 -4.60 19.31
CA SER A 54 -12.12 -3.82 20.23
C SER A 54 -11.75 -4.04 21.69
N TRP A 55 -11.50 -5.30 22.08
CA TRP A 55 -11.08 -5.63 23.45
C TRP A 55 -9.71 -5.04 23.80
N VAL A 56 -8.75 -5.06 22.87
CA VAL A 56 -7.45 -4.45 23.10
C VAL A 56 -7.58 -2.95 23.35
N LEU A 57 -8.41 -2.25 22.56
CA LEU A 57 -8.66 -0.81 22.72
C LEU A 57 -9.38 -0.45 24.02
N SER A 58 -10.34 -1.27 24.47
CA SER A 58 -11.10 -0.98 25.69
C SER A 58 -10.28 -1.25 26.96
N ASP A 59 -9.71 -2.45 27.03
CA ASP A 59 -9.18 -3.03 28.25
C ASP A 59 -7.77 -3.62 28.08
N GLY A 60 -7.49 -4.26 26.95
CA GLY A 60 -6.25 -5.02 26.75
C GLY A 60 -4.98 -4.19 26.92
N ILE A 61 -4.94 -2.96 26.41
CA ILE A 61 -3.78 -2.05 26.59
C ILE A 61 -3.57 -1.70 28.07
N LYS A 62 -4.65 -1.52 28.85
CA LYS A 62 -4.57 -1.18 30.27
C LYS A 62 -4.15 -2.39 31.11
N LEU A 63 -4.71 -3.55 30.82
CA LEU A 63 -4.48 -4.80 31.54
C LEU A 63 -3.13 -5.45 31.22
N HIS A 64 -2.63 -5.27 29.99
CA HIS A 64 -1.43 -5.94 29.48
C HIS A 64 -0.47 -4.98 28.78
N LYS A 65 -0.01 -3.98 29.52
CA LYS A 65 0.93 -2.96 29.03
C LYS A 65 2.23 -3.55 28.49
N ASP A 66 2.69 -4.66 29.02
CA ASP A 66 3.89 -5.38 28.56
C ASP A 66 3.70 -5.94 27.14
N ARG A 67 2.53 -6.54 26.86
CA ARG A 67 2.19 -7.11 25.55
C ARG A 67 1.87 -6.06 24.49
N PHE A 68 1.39 -4.90 24.92
CA PHE A 68 0.96 -3.81 24.03
C PHE A 68 1.74 -2.52 24.28
N SER A 69 3.04 -2.62 24.61
CA SER A 69 3.89 -1.48 24.99
C SER A 69 4.05 -0.42 23.90
N MET A 70 3.84 -0.80 22.64
CA MET A 70 3.89 0.11 21.48
C MET A 70 2.51 0.68 21.09
N LEU A 71 1.45 0.34 21.82
CA LEU A 71 0.09 0.85 21.58
C LEU A 71 -0.34 1.77 22.73
N SER A 72 -1.19 2.74 22.41
CA SER A 72 -1.81 3.65 23.37
C SER A 72 -3.33 3.62 23.20
N SER A 73 -4.05 4.27 24.12
CA SER A 73 -5.51 4.45 24.01
C SER A 73 -5.93 5.20 22.75
N ASP A 74 -5.02 5.95 22.14
CA ASP A 74 -5.27 6.75 20.93
C ASP A 74 -4.89 6.00 19.64
N SER A 75 -4.35 4.77 19.76
CA SER A 75 -4.05 3.94 18.59
C SER A 75 -5.31 3.64 17.78
N SER A 76 -5.17 3.70 16.47
CA SER A 76 -6.22 3.32 15.53
C SER A 76 -6.52 1.82 15.57
N ARG A 77 -7.70 1.42 15.10
CA ARG A 77 -8.09 0.01 15.00
C ARG A 77 -7.11 -0.77 14.10
N GLU A 78 -6.61 -0.13 13.05
CA GLU A 78 -5.66 -0.69 12.11
C GLU A 78 -4.27 -0.90 12.75
N GLU A 79 -3.79 0.05 13.56
CA GLU A 79 -2.53 -0.12 14.32
C GLU A 79 -2.62 -1.27 15.32
N VAL A 80 -3.74 -1.37 16.03
CA VAL A 80 -4.01 -2.51 16.93
C VAL A 80 -4.06 -3.82 16.14
N GLN A 81 -4.79 -3.86 15.04
CA GLN A 81 -4.87 -5.05 14.18
C GLN A 81 -3.50 -5.45 13.65
N LYS A 82 -2.66 -4.50 13.24
CA LYS A 82 -1.29 -4.73 12.78
C LYS A 82 -0.43 -5.35 13.89
N SER A 83 -0.57 -4.87 15.12
CA SER A 83 0.13 -5.42 16.29
C SER A 83 -0.32 -6.86 16.60
N LEU A 84 -1.63 -7.11 16.54
CA LEU A 84 -2.20 -8.45 16.70
C LEU A 84 -1.74 -9.43 15.61
N HIS A 85 -1.66 -8.96 14.37
CA HIS A 85 -1.09 -9.74 13.26
C HIS A 85 0.39 -10.08 13.52
N ALA A 86 1.21 -9.11 13.92
CA ALA A 86 2.65 -9.29 14.16
C ALA A 86 2.93 -10.28 15.30
N SER A 87 2.11 -10.25 16.35
CA SER A 87 2.17 -11.21 17.46
C SER A 87 1.55 -12.58 17.14
N ARG A 88 0.99 -12.75 15.93
CA ARG A 88 0.25 -13.95 15.47
C ARG A 88 -0.90 -14.36 16.39
N GLN A 89 -1.45 -13.41 17.13
CA GLN A 89 -2.59 -13.66 18.02
C GLN A 89 -3.91 -13.40 17.28
N HIS A 90 -4.98 -14.04 17.74
CA HIS A 90 -6.36 -13.73 17.34
C HIS A 90 -6.72 -13.87 15.85
N HIS A 91 -5.89 -14.57 15.05
CA HIS A 91 -6.13 -14.83 13.62
C HIS A 91 -6.38 -13.56 12.78
N CYS A 92 -5.74 -12.45 13.16
CA CYS A 92 -5.85 -11.21 12.41
C CYS A 92 -4.94 -11.23 11.17
N LEU A 93 -5.49 -10.87 10.00
CA LEU A 93 -4.72 -10.52 8.82
C LEU A 93 -4.12 -9.11 8.98
N LEU A 94 -3.14 -8.77 8.15
CA LEU A 94 -2.69 -7.38 8.02
C LEU A 94 -3.90 -6.52 7.63
N PRO A 95 -4.12 -5.38 8.30
CA PRO A 95 -5.16 -4.44 7.86
C PRO A 95 -4.83 -3.96 6.45
N CYS A 96 -5.87 -3.74 5.65
CA CYS A 96 -5.71 -3.10 4.35
C CYS A 96 -5.43 -1.62 4.58
N THR A 97 -4.15 -1.24 4.56
CA THR A 97 -3.76 0.17 4.57
C THR A 97 -3.94 0.72 3.15
N ALA A 98 -4.62 1.86 3.01
CA ALA A 98 -4.38 2.72 1.85
C ALA A 98 -2.92 3.16 1.93
N SER A 99 -2.09 2.59 1.06
CA SER A 99 -0.66 2.86 0.94
C SER A 99 -0.33 4.35 1.09
N TRP A 100 0.67 4.68 1.91
CA TRP A 100 1.39 5.97 1.96
C TRP A 100 0.60 7.25 2.33
N ALA A 101 -0.74 7.29 2.23
CA ALA A 101 -1.53 8.50 2.49
C ALA A 101 -1.40 9.01 3.94
N GLN A 102 -1.29 8.10 4.92
CA GLN A 102 -1.12 8.47 6.33
C GLN A 102 0.34 8.78 6.73
N LEU A 103 1.33 8.27 5.99
CA LEU A 103 2.74 8.68 6.17
C LEU A 103 2.98 10.10 5.63
N GLY A 104 2.18 10.55 4.68
CA GLY A 104 2.17 11.94 4.20
C GLY A 104 1.45 12.91 5.14
N ALA A 105 0.48 12.45 5.94
CA ALA A 105 -0.31 13.29 6.85
C ALA A 105 0.45 13.71 8.13
N LEU A 106 1.47 12.94 8.51
CA LEU A 106 2.38 13.24 9.64
C LEU A 106 3.73 13.81 9.19
N ALA A 107 3.93 14.02 7.88
CA ALA A 107 5.08 14.79 7.44
C ALA A 107 4.91 16.23 7.95
N PRO A 108 5.83 16.79 8.77
CA PRO A 108 5.80 18.21 9.04
C PRO A 108 5.84 18.91 7.70
N SER A 109 4.86 19.78 7.47
CA SER A 109 4.68 20.57 6.24
C SER A 109 6.03 20.98 5.66
N ALA A 110 6.40 20.38 4.53
CA ALA A 110 7.62 20.72 3.83
C ALA A 110 7.62 22.24 3.60
N PRO A 111 8.75 22.94 3.81
CA PRO A 111 8.83 24.37 3.56
C PRO A 111 8.42 24.64 2.12
N THR A 112 7.41 25.52 1.97
CA THR A 112 6.97 26.09 0.70
C THR A 112 8.08 26.95 0.13
N SER A 113 9.09 26.32 -0.47
CA SER A 113 10.04 26.99 -1.34
C SER A 113 9.76 26.52 -2.75
N SER A 114 8.88 27.28 -3.40
CA SER A 114 8.64 27.27 -4.83
C SER A 114 9.94 27.60 -5.56
N THR A 115 10.74 26.60 -5.87
CA THR A 115 11.73 26.68 -6.94
C THR A 115 11.26 25.77 -8.06
N SER A 116 10.88 26.40 -9.17
CA SER A 116 10.45 25.77 -10.41
C SER A 116 11.47 24.73 -10.88
N PHE A 117 11.22 23.47 -10.54
CA PHE A 117 11.95 22.36 -11.14
C PHE A 117 11.34 22.08 -12.51
N GLU A 118 11.80 22.86 -13.51
CA GLU A 118 11.53 22.58 -14.92
C GLU A 118 12.04 21.17 -15.25
N SER A 119 11.09 20.27 -15.50
CA SER A 119 11.38 18.90 -15.87
C SER A 119 12.15 18.86 -17.21
N PRO A 120 13.23 18.05 -17.34
CA PRO A 120 14.09 18.01 -18.54
C PRO A 120 13.38 17.64 -19.85
N TRP A 121 12.15 17.13 -19.79
CA TRP A 121 11.42 16.57 -20.93
C TRP A 121 10.64 17.60 -21.74
N ARG A 122 10.64 18.90 -21.38
CA ARG A 122 9.88 19.95 -22.07
C ARG A 122 10.65 20.66 -23.22
N ARG A 123 11.84 20.18 -23.61
CA ARG A 123 12.69 20.77 -24.67
C ARG A 123 13.12 19.81 -25.78
N LEU A 124 12.23 18.95 -26.28
CA LEU A 124 12.52 18.16 -27.51
C LEU A 124 11.40 18.19 -28.55
N ALA A 125 10.44 19.10 -28.45
CA ALA A 125 9.31 19.18 -29.38
C ALA A 125 9.30 20.47 -30.22
N THR A 126 10.43 20.97 -30.70
CA THR A 126 10.44 22.04 -31.72
C THR A 126 11.81 22.20 -32.39
N THR A 127 12.18 21.32 -33.34
CA THR A 127 12.84 21.76 -34.58
C THR A 127 12.74 20.67 -35.67
N SER A 128 11.64 20.62 -36.41
CA SER A 128 11.61 19.96 -37.72
C SER A 128 12.25 20.91 -38.75
N ARG A 129 13.44 20.57 -39.24
CA ARG A 129 14.12 21.28 -40.34
C ARG A 129 13.81 20.55 -41.66
N PRO A 130 13.38 21.22 -42.74
CA PRO A 130 13.07 20.53 -44.00
C PRO A 130 14.37 20.08 -44.69
N ARG A 131 14.38 18.83 -45.18
CA ARG A 131 15.46 18.27 -45.99
C ARG A 131 15.19 18.66 -47.45
N ARG A 132 16.14 19.37 -48.07
CA ARG A 132 16.18 19.66 -49.50
C ARG A 132 17.17 18.70 -50.15
N ALA A 133 16.71 17.93 -51.13
CA ALA A 133 17.48 17.36 -52.23
C ALA A 133 16.45 16.93 -53.29
#